data_AF-A0A6A5KFL6-F1
#
_entry.id   AF-A0A6A5KFL6-F1
#
_cell.length_a   1.000
_cell.length_b   1.000
_cell.length_c   1.000
_cell.angle_alpha   90.00
_cell.angle_beta   90.00
_cell.angle_gamma   90.00
#
_symmetry.space_group_name_H-M   'P 1'
#
loop_
_entity.id
_entity.type
_entity.pdbx_description
1 polymer ?
#
loop_
_entity_poly.entity_id
_entity_poly.type
_entity_poly.pdbx_seq_one_letter_code
_entity_poly.pdbx_strand_id
1 'polypeptide(L)'
;MQREQSKVINFDHHSQTVWDMINERYDGISGSKQCDMSYDVQNQICDIIQSIADQAGVRHMSFATKSSGLETLRKIADTICAGSGDTLGSEVRKQFSHDSTLEDAMLDIVNAMSDEERETMRSKFWLKLSQLKGVADGYCVFEGLDDVMAALLGDFGDEDEE
;
A
#
# COMPACT_ATOMS: atom_id res chain seq x y z
N MET A 1 -35.78 -12.90 0.45
CA MET A 1 -34.31 -12.95 0.32
C MET A 1 -33.82 -11.57 -0.08
N GLN A 2 -33.32 -10.79 0.88
CA GLN A 2 -32.64 -9.53 0.58
C GLN A 2 -31.23 -9.92 0.10
N ARG A 3 -30.90 -9.58 -1.15
CA ARG A 3 -29.50 -9.61 -1.60
C ARG A 3 -28.79 -8.51 -0.83
N GLU A 4 -27.98 -8.87 0.16
CA GLU A 4 -26.96 -7.97 0.69
C GLU A 4 -26.10 -7.54 -0.50
N GLN A 5 -26.35 -6.33 -1.01
CA GLN A 5 -25.40 -5.68 -1.87
C GLN A 5 -24.25 -5.27 -0.97
N SER A 6 -23.22 -6.12 -0.86
CA SER A 6 -21.97 -5.79 -0.20
C SER A 6 -21.47 -4.49 -0.83
N LYS A 7 -21.57 -3.37 -0.11
CA LYS A 7 -21.10 -2.08 -0.59
C LYS A 7 -19.60 -2.20 -0.84
N VAL A 8 -19.20 -2.04 -2.10
CA VAL A 8 -17.79 -2.00 -2.48
C VAL A 8 -17.24 -0.65 -2.03
N ILE A 9 -16.20 -0.67 -1.19
CA ILE A 9 -15.50 0.55 -0.79
C ILE A 9 -14.40 0.81 -1.83
N ASN A 10 -14.36 2.04 -2.34
CA ASN A 10 -13.32 2.50 -3.28
C ASN A 10 -12.38 3.46 -2.54
N PHE A 11 -11.09 3.14 -2.55
CA PHE A 11 -10.06 3.87 -1.83
C PHE A 11 -9.22 4.81 -2.71
N ASP A 12 -9.51 4.93 -4.01
CA ASP A 12 -8.67 5.70 -4.95
C ASP A 12 -8.43 7.16 -4.54
N HIS A 13 -9.38 7.77 -3.82
CA HIS A 13 -9.22 9.12 -3.28
C HIS A 13 -8.01 9.25 -2.32
N HIS A 14 -7.64 8.18 -1.61
CA HIS A 14 -6.44 8.16 -0.77
C HIS A 14 -5.15 8.26 -1.58
N SER A 15 -5.09 7.60 -2.74
CA SER A 15 -3.92 7.70 -3.62
C SER A 15 -3.72 9.12 -4.15
N GLN A 16 -4.80 9.83 -4.48
CA GLN A 16 -4.74 11.23 -4.86
C GLN A 16 -4.29 12.11 -3.69
N THR A 17 -4.86 11.88 -2.49
CA THR A 17 -4.48 12.64 -1.29
C THR A 17 -2.98 12.50 -0.98
N VAL A 18 -2.43 11.29 -1.10
CA VAL A 18 -0.99 11.04 -0.90
C VAL A 18 -0.16 11.76 -1.97
N TRP A 19 -0.61 11.72 -3.23
CA TRP A 19 0.06 12.45 -4.31
C TRP A 19 0.09 13.96 -4.05
N ASP A 20 -1.03 14.55 -3.62
CA ASP A 20 -1.11 15.99 -3.28
C ASP A 20 -0.17 16.33 -2.10
N MET A 21 -0.10 15.46 -1.08
CA MET A 21 0.78 15.65 0.08
C MET A 21 2.26 15.65 -0.29
N ILE A 22 2.67 14.79 -1.22
CA ILE A 22 4.07 14.65 -1.64
C ILE A 22 4.46 15.71 -2.68
N ASN A 23 3.57 16.05 -3.62
CA ASN A 23 3.94 16.84 -4.80
C ASN A 23 3.43 18.29 -4.80
N GLU A 24 2.36 18.63 -4.07
CA GLU A 24 1.76 19.98 -4.14
C GLU A 24 1.84 20.76 -2.83
N ARG A 25 1.73 20.09 -1.68
CA ARG A 25 1.42 20.74 -0.39
C ARG A 25 2.53 21.65 0.16
N TYR A 26 3.76 21.54 -0.36
CA TYR A 26 4.95 22.22 0.20
C TYR A 26 5.86 22.85 -0.85
N ASP A 27 5.32 23.15 -2.04
CA ASP A 27 6.03 23.94 -3.04
C ASP A 27 6.31 25.35 -2.48
N GLY A 28 7.56 25.81 -2.58
CA GLY A 28 7.98 27.14 -2.12
C GLY A 28 8.38 27.32 -0.65
N ILE A 29 8.43 26.26 0.18
CA ILE A 29 9.04 26.32 1.52
C ILE A 29 10.51 25.88 1.52
N SER A 30 11.32 26.40 2.45
CA SER A 30 12.76 26.08 2.50
C SER A 30 13.02 24.60 2.82
N GLY A 31 14.12 24.04 2.30
CA GLY A 31 14.47 22.61 2.49
C GLY A 31 14.54 22.15 3.95
N SER A 32 14.96 23.02 4.89
CA SER A 32 14.93 22.70 6.33
C SER A 32 13.51 22.49 6.85
N LYS A 33 12.54 23.30 6.40
CA LYS A 33 11.14 23.12 6.78
C LYS A 33 10.51 21.92 6.07
N GLN A 34 10.92 21.62 4.84
CA GLN A 34 10.49 20.40 4.15
C GLN A 34 10.97 19.14 4.90
N CYS A 35 12.16 19.17 5.50
CA CYS A 35 12.65 18.10 6.36
C CYS A 35 11.76 17.93 7.61
N ASP A 36 11.48 19.01 8.34
CA ASP A 36 10.61 18.94 9.53
C ASP A 36 9.21 18.41 9.18
N MET A 37 8.66 18.81 8.03
CA MET A 37 7.34 18.37 7.57
C MET A 37 7.32 16.96 6.99
N SER A 38 8.47 16.39 6.61
CA SER A 38 8.52 15.04 6.06
C SER A 38 8.01 13.98 7.03
N TYR A 39 8.30 14.13 8.33
CA TYR A 39 7.79 13.25 9.37
C TYR A 39 6.26 13.36 9.54
N ASP A 40 5.73 14.57 9.55
CA ASP A 40 4.28 14.78 9.65
C ASP A 40 3.54 14.23 8.42
N VAL A 41 4.15 14.33 7.24
CA VAL A 41 3.61 13.76 5.99
C VAL A 41 3.68 12.25 6.01
N GLN A 42 4.80 11.65 6.43
CA GLN A 42 4.93 10.20 6.52
C GLN A 42 3.91 9.61 7.50
N ASN A 43 3.76 10.19 8.70
CA ASN A 43 2.73 9.76 9.65
C ASN A 43 1.31 9.81 9.06
N GLN A 44 0.96 10.88 8.35
CA GLN A 44 -0.34 10.99 7.67
C GLN A 44 -0.52 9.92 6.57
N ILE A 45 0.55 9.56 5.86
CA ILE A 45 0.52 8.48 4.87
C ILE A 45 0.31 7.14 5.58
N CYS A 46 1.00 6.87 6.70
CA CYS A 46 0.82 5.66 7.49
C CYS A 46 -0.61 5.54 8.04
N ASP A 47 -1.20 6.63 8.54
CA ASP A 47 -2.61 6.67 8.98
C ASP A 47 -3.58 6.31 7.85
N ILE A 48 -3.31 6.80 6.63
CA ILE A 48 -4.10 6.48 5.44
C ILE A 48 -3.96 5.00 5.07
N ILE A 49 -2.73 4.48 5.07
CA ILE A 49 -2.44 3.07 4.78
C ILE A 49 -3.18 2.17 5.77
N GLN A 50 -3.08 2.45 7.08
CA GLN A 50 -3.75 1.68 8.11
C GLN A 50 -5.27 1.75 7.97
N SER A 51 -5.84 2.92 7.68
CA SER A 51 -7.28 3.08 7.45
C SER A 51 -7.78 2.24 6.26
N ILE A 52 -6.97 2.07 5.21
CA ILE A 52 -7.28 1.17 4.10
C ILE A 52 -7.22 -0.28 4.57
N ALA A 53 -6.18 -0.67 5.30
CA ALA A 53 -6.02 -2.03 5.84
C ALA A 53 -7.17 -2.41 6.78
N ASP A 54 -7.57 -1.52 7.70
CA ASP A 54 -8.64 -1.76 8.66
C ASP A 54 -10.00 -1.98 7.98
N GLN A 55 -10.20 -1.44 6.78
CA GLN A 55 -11.45 -1.59 6.02
C GLN A 55 -11.38 -2.73 4.99
N ALA A 56 -10.23 -2.90 4.32
CA ALA A 56 -10.05 -3.88 3.25
C ALA A 56 -9.54 -5.23 3.77
N GLY A 57 -8.80 -5.28 4.87
CA GLY A 57 -8.26 -6.48 5.52
C GLY A 57 -9.27 -7.26 6.34
N VAL A 58 -10.55 -6.86 6.32
CA VAL A 58 -11.60 -7.57 7.03
C VAL A 58 -12.03 -8.80 6.23
N ARG A 59 -11.90 -9.99 6.82
CA ARG A 59 -12.13 -11.31 6.16
C ARG A 59 -13.46 -11.42 5.40
N HIS A 60 -14.54 -10.86 5.96
CA HIS A 60 -15.89 -10.94 5.39
C HIS A 60 -16.20 -9.85 4.36
N MET A 61 -15.27 -8.94 4.07
CA MET A 61 -15.45 -7.93 3.04
C MET A 61 -15.40 -8.55 1.64
N SER A 62 -16.03 -7.87 0.69
CA SER A 62 -16.05 -8.34 -0.70
C SER A 62 -14.66 -8.30 -1.33
N PHE A 63 -14.39 -9.28 -2.21
CA PHE A 63 -13.18 -9.29 -3.05
C PHE A 63 -12.91 -7.94 -3.73
N ALA A 64 -13.96 -7.27 -4.21
CA ALA A 64 -13.84 -5.96 -4.86
C ALA A 64 -13.27 -4.90 -3.90
N THR A 65 -13.63 -4.94 -2.61
CA THR A 65 -13.08 -4.02 -1.60
C THR A 65 -11.63 -4.36 -1.28
N LYS A 66 -11.32 -5.64 -1.04
CA LYS A 66 -9.95 -6.13 -0.81
C LYS A 66 -9.03 -5.74 -1.97
N SER A 67 -9.49 -6.00 -3.20
CA SER A 67 -8.78 -5.64 -4.42
C SER A 67 -8.61 -4.13 -4.57
N SER A 68 -9.64 -3.32 -4.26
CA SER A 68 -9.51 -1.87 -4.31
C SER A 68 -8.47 -1.39 -3.31
N GLY A 69 -8.45 -1.94 -2.10
CA GLY A 69 -7.46 -1.62 -1.06
C GLY A 69 -6.04 -1.89 -1.55
N LEU A 70 -5.75 -3.11 -2.02
CA LEU A 70 -4.42 -3.48 -2.54
C LEU A 70 -3.99 -2.63 -3.74
N GLU A 71 -4.91 -2.32 -4.67
CA GLU A 71 -4.58 -1.45 -5.79
C GLU A 71 -4.26 -0.02 -5.35
N THR A 72 -4.99 0.52 -4.37
CA THR A 72 -4.71 1.83 -3.80
C THR A 72 -3.40 1.84 -3.03
N LEU A 73 -3.11 0.84 -2.20
CA LEU A 73 -1.82 0.70 -1.50
C LEU A 73 -0.66 0.65 -2.51
N ARG A 74 -0.80 -0.10 -3.61
CA ARG A 74 0.22 -0.12 -4.68
C ARG A 74 0.42 1.27 -5.30
N LYS A 75 -0.65 2.03 -5.53
CA LYS A 75 -0.56 3.40 -6.07
C LYS A 75 0.11 4.36 -5.08
N ILE A 76 -0.15 4.21 -3.78
CA ILE A 76 0.51 4.97 -2.71
C ILE A 76 2.02 4.69 -2.73
N ALA A 77 2.42 3.42 -2.76
CA ALA A 77 3.81 3.00 -2.84
C ALA A 77 4.51 3.55 -4.09
N ASP A 78 3.83 3.45 -5.25
CA ASP A 78 4.30 4.00 -6.52
C ASP A 78 4.51 5.52 -6.43
N THR A 79 3.63 6.23 -5.72
CA THR A 79 3.74 7.68 -5.48
C THR A 79 4.92 8.01 -4.56
N ILE A 80 5.18 7.22 -3.51
CA ILE A 80 6.32 7.39 -2.62
C ILE A 80 7.63 7.16 -3.38
N CYS A 81 7.69 6.11 -4.21
CA CYS A 81 8.84 5.83 -5.07
C CYS A 81 9.06 6.93 -6.12
N ALA A 82 7.99 7.38 -6.78
CA ALA A 82 8.03 8.35 -7.87
C ALA A 82 8.12 9.81 -7.40
N GLY A 83 7.92 10.08 -6.10
CA GLY A 83 7.95 11.41 -5.50
C GLY A 83 9.14 12.23 -6.01
N SER A 84 8.82 13.26 -6.79
CA SER A 84 9.76 13.91 -7.69
C SER A 84 10.62 14.94 -6.96
N GLY A 85 11.94 14.81 -7.06
CA GLY A 85 12.93 15.90 -7.08
C GLY A 85 13.17 16.74 -5.83
N ASP A 86 12.18 16.89 -4.94
CA ASP A 86 12.24 17.80 -3.80
C ASP A 86 12.71 17.10 -2.52
N THR A 87 13.21 17.91 -1.58
CA THR A 87 13.75 17.41 -0.30
C THR A 87 12.69 16.62 0.46
N LEU A 88 11.42 17.06 0.42
CA LEU A 88 10.31 16.38 1.09
C LEU A 88 10.13 14.93 0.61
N GLY A 89 9.95 14.71 -0.71
CA GLY A 89 9.71 13.37 -1.24
C GLY A 89 10.88 12.42 -1.00
N SER A 90 12.12 12.95 -1.05
CA SER A 90 13.32 12.19 -0.71
C SER A 90 13.35 11.77 0.77
N GLU A 91 13.03 12.68 1.70
CA GLU A 91 12.99 12.37 3.13
C GLU A 91 11.84 11.42 3.48
N VAL A 92 10.63 11.61 2.90
CA VAL A 92 9.51 10.68 3.09
C VAL A 92 9.88 9.28 2.61
N ARG A 93 10.46 9.15 1.41
CA ARG A 93 10.90 7.86 0.89
C ARG A 93 11.93 7.19 1.79
N LYS A 94 12.92 7.94 2.30
CA LYS A 94 13.90 7.39 3.26
C LYS A 94 13.25 6.89 4.54
N GLN A 95 12.19 7.53 5.03
CA GLN A 95 11.51 7.06 6.24
C GLN A 95 10.87 5.67 6.00
N PHE A 96 10.35 5.43 4.79
CA PHE A 96 9.86 4.12 4.35
C PHE A 96 10.94 3.06 4.08
N SER A 97 12.24 3.34 4.29
CA SER A 97 13.26 2.28 4.32
C SER A 97 13.29 1.54 5.66
N HIS A 98 12.64 2.07 6.69
CA HIS A 98 12.61 1.48 8.03
C HIS A 98 11.18 1.23 8.53
N ASP A 99 10.17 1.64 7.75
CA ASP A 99 8.76 1.54 8.09
C ASP A 99 8.10 0.49 7.19
N SER A 100 7.53 -0.54 7.81
CA SER A 100 6.87 -1.68 7.15
C SER A 100 5.35 -1.50 7.03
N THR A 101 4.78 -0.34 7.41
CA THR A 101 3.32 -0.14 7.51
C THR A 101 2.62 -0.44 6.18
N LEU A 102 3.27 -0.14 5.04
CA LEU A 102 2.72 -0.43 3.73
C LEU A 102 2.63 -1.95 3.48
N GLU A 103 3.72 -2.67 3.70
CA GLU A 103 3.80 -4.11 3.46
C GLU A 103 2.91 -4.88 4.43
N ASP A 104 2.89 -4.49 5.69
CA ASP A 104 2.02 -5.06 6.72
C ASP A 104 0.54 -4.88 6.33
N ALA A 105 0.14 -3.68 5.89
CA ALA A 105 -1.20 -3.41 5.38
C ALA A 105 -1.55 -4.23 4.13
N MET A 106 -0.60 -4.43 3.22
CA MET A 106 -0.80 -5.29 2.05
C MET A 106 -0.97 -6.76 2.47
N LEU A 107 -0.15 -7.25 3.38
CA LEU A 107 -0.21 -8.61 3.93
C LEU A 107 -1.56 -8.86 4.61
N ASP A 108 -2.04 -7.93 5.44
CA ASP A 108 -3.34 -8.03 6.09
C ASP A 108 -4.48 -8.25 5.10
N ILE A 109 -4.47 -7.51 3.98
CA ILE A 109 -5.49 -7.68 2.93
C ILE A 109 -5.34 -9.02 2.21
N VAL A 110 -4.12 -9.45 1.88
CA VAL A 110 -3.88 -10.75 1.22
C VAL A 110 -4.25 -11.92 2.14
N ASN A 111 -3.94 -11.82 3.43
CA ASN A 111 -4.28 -12.81 4.44
C ASN A 111 -5.80 -12.92 4.64
N ALA A 112 -6.53 -11.82 4.48
CA ALA A 112 -7.99 -11.81 4.50
C ALA A 112 -8.63 -12.42 3.24
N MET A 113 -7.90 -12.58 2.14
CA MET A 113 -8.41 -13.20 0.91
C MET A 113 -8.51 -14.73 1.03
N SER A 114 -9.54 -15.32 0.42
CA SER A 114 -9.57 -16.76 0.16
C SER A 114 -8.60 -17.16 -0.96
N ASP A 115 -8.33 -18.45 -1.13
CA ASP A 115 -7.43 -18.93 -2.18
C ASP A 115 -7.93 -18.60 -3.59
N GLU A 116 -9.24 -18.67 -3.82
CA GLU A 116 -9.86 -18.25 -5.09
C GLU A 116 -9.70 -16.74 -5.35
N GLU A 117 -9.83 -15.93 -4.30
CA GLU A 117 -9.60 -14.48 -4.36
C GLU A 117 -8.12 -14.18 -4.64
N ARG A 118 -7.18 -14.89 -3.99
CA ARG A 118 -5.74 -14.76 -4.21
C ARG A 118 -5.33 -15.14 -5.62
N GLU A 119 -5.85 -16.23 -6.18
CA GLU A 119 -5.59 -16.64 -7.57
C GLU A 119 -6.02 -15.55 -8.56
N THR A 120 -7.24 -15.02 -8.35
CA THR A 120 -7.79 -13.95 -9.17
C THR A 120 -6.96 -12.66 -9.02
N MET A 121 -6.53 -12.35 -7.80
CA MET A 121 -5.69 -11.19 -7.51
C MET A 121 -4.31 -11.33 -8.16
N ARG A 122 -3.66 -12.49 -8.02
CA ARG A 122 -2.37 -12.81 -8.62
C ARG A 122 -2.39 -12.56 -10.12
N SER A 123 -3.39 -13.11 -10.82
CA SER A 123 -3.50 -12.98 -12.28
C SER A 123 -3.54 -11.52 -12.78
N LYS A 124 -4.15 -10.59 -12.03
CA LYS A 124 -4.32 -9.20 -12.45
C LYS A 124 -3.31 -8.21 -11.83
N PHE A 125 -2.77 -8.54 -10.66
CA PHE A 125 -1.99 -7.63 -9.83
C PHE A 125 -0.49 -7.93 -9.86
N TRP A 126 -0.11 -9.18 -10.13
CA TRP A 126 1.28 -9.64 -10.03
C TRP A 126 2.27 -8.79 -10.84
N LEU A 127 1.95 -8.50 -12.11
CA LEU A 127 2.82 -7.69 -12.96
C LEU A 127 3.02 -6.27 -12.39
N LYS A 128 1.95 -5.66 -11.86
CA LYS A 128 2.01 -4.31 -11.29
C LYS A 128 2.80 -4.28 -9.99
N LEU A 129 2.68 -5.32 -9.17
CA LEU A 129 3.41 -5.47 -7.92
C LEU A 129 4.90 -5.74 -8.18
N SER A 130 5.23 -6.61 -9.13
CA SER A 130 6.62 -6.86 -9.55
C SER A 130 7.30 -5.62 -10.13
N GLN A 131 6.57 -4.81 -10.92
CA GLN A 131 7.09 -3.53 -11.40
C GLN A 131 7.36 -2.55 -10.26
N LEU A 132 6.43 -2.45 -9.30
CA LEU A 132 6.62 -1.62 -8.11
C LEU A 132 7.85 -2.06 -7.32
N LYS A 133 8.00 -3.37 -7.07
CA LYS A 133 9.17 -3.92 -6.38
C LYS A 133 10.47 -3.53 -7.08
N GLY A 134 10.55 -3.68 -8.39
CA GLY A 134 11.77 -3.31 -9.13
C GLY A 134 12.14 -1.82 -8.99
N VAL A 135 11.15 -0.93 -8.83
CA VAL A 135 11.39 0.49 -8.53
C VAL A 135 11.80 0.67 -7.06
N ALA A 136 11.12 0.00 -6.13
CA ALA A 136 11.36 0.07 -4.69
C ALA A 136 12.75 -0.43 -4.31
N ASP A 137 13.21 -1.54 -4.90
CA ASP A 137 14.56 -2.09 -4.76
C ASP A 137 15.63 -1.06 -5.17
N GLY A 138 15.36 -0.25 -6.20
CA GLY A 138 16.26 0.82 -6.65
C GLY A 138 16.45 1.94 -5.62
N TYR A 139 15.54 2.05 -4.65
CA TYR A 139 15.58 3.03 -3.57
C TYR A 139 15.81 2.41 -2.18
N CYS A 140 15.97 1.08 -2.09
CA CYS A 140 16.04 0.31 -0.83
C CYS A 140 14.86 0.63 0.11
N VAL A 141 13.64 0.61 -0.43
CA VAL A 141 12.40 0.77 0.33
C VAL A 141 11.46 -0.40 0.08
N PHE A 142 10.53 -0.61 0.99
CA PHE A 142 9.50 -1.66 0.90
C PHE A 142 10.06 -3.08 0.76
N GLU A 143 11.05 -3.45 1.59
CA GLU A 143 11.70 -4.77 1.53
C GLU A 143 10.71 -5.92 1.76
N GLY A 144 9.60 -5.69 2.48
CA GLY A 144 8.54 -6.68 2.74
C GLY A 144 7.64 -6.99 1.54
N LEU A 145 7.84 -6.35 0.37
CA LEU A 145 7.04 -6.65 -0.82
C LEU A 145 7.24 -8.10 -1.31
N ASP A 146 8.39 -8.70 -1.02
CA ASP A 146 8.63 -10.12 -1.30
C ASP A 146 7.68 -11.03 -0.50
N ASP A 147 7.41 -10.69 0.76
CA ASP A 147 6.47 -11.42 1.62
C ASP A 147 5.04 -11.28 1.10
N VAL A 148 4.64 -10.09 0.63
CA VAL A 148 3.33 -9.88 -0.03
C VAL A 148 3.19 -10.73 -1.29
N MET A 149 4.27 -10.83 -2.08
CA MET A 149 4.30 -11.69 -3.27
C MET A 149 4.21 -13.17 -2.91
N ALA A 150 4.94 -13.63 -1.89
CA ALA A 150 4.85 -15.00 -1.38
C ALA A 150 3.44 -15.33 -0.84
N ALA A 151 2.83 -14.40 -0.11
CA ALA A 151 1.46 -14.50 0.40
C ALA A 151 0.43 -14.71 -0.73
N LEU A 152 0.60 -13.99 -1.85
CA LEU A 152 -0.24 -14.15 -3.03
C LEU A 152 -0.02 -15.47 -3.77
N LEU A 153 1.16 -16.08 -3.65
CA LEU A 153 1.43 -17.42 -4.19
C LEU A 153 0.81 -18.54 -3.35
N GLY A 154 0.45 -18.24 -2.10
CA GLY A 154 0.04 -19.26 -1.12
C GLY A 154 1.23 -20.03 -0.55
N ASP A 155 2.44 -19.46 -0.59
CA ASP A 155 3.68 -20.12 -0.14
C ASP A 155 3.94 -19.95 1.37
N PHE A 156 2.93 -19.53 2.14
CA PHE A 156 2.92 -19.84 3.57
C PHE A 156 2.55 -21.30 3.66
N GLY A 157 3.58 -22.15 3.74
CA GLY A 157 3.43 -23.58 3.91
C GLY A 157 2.32 -23.87 4.92
N ASP A 158 1.46 -24.81 4.54
CA ASP A 158 0.45 -25.39 5.40
C ASP A 158 1.07 -25.72 6.77
N GLU A 159 0.93 -24.82 7.73
CA GLU A 159 0.94 -25.22 9.13
C GLU A 159 -0.48 -25.70 9.39
N ASP A 160 -0.68 -26.98 9.04
CA ASP A 160 -1.69 -27.84 9.62
C ASP A 160 -1.74 -27.56 11.14
N GLU A 161 -2.83 -26.94 11.62
CA GLU A 161 -3.22 -27.06 13.03
C GLU A 161 -4.38 -28.07 13.10
N GLU A 162 -4.08 -29.20 13.75
CA GLU A 162 -4.93 -30.36 14.06
C GLU A 162 -6.29 -30.02 14.71
#